data_AF-J8E636-F1
#
_entry.id   AF-J8E636-F1
#
_cell.length_a   1.000
_cell.length_b   1.000
_cell.length_c   1.000
_cell.angle_alpha   90.00
_cell.angle_beta   90.00
_cell.angle_gamma   90.00
#
_symmetry.space_group_name_H-M   'P 1'
#
loop_
_entity.id
_entity.type
_entity.pdbx_description
1 polymer ?
#
loop_
_entity_poly.entity_id
_entity_poly.type
_entity_poly.pdbx_seq_one_letter_code
_entity_poly.pdbx_strand_id
1 'polypeptide(L)'
;MKEVTLVFKSGAKASFTVEQFKTITNGFGSLTKIEYKGAANKVPFHISVSNIDAIFVEDIDENESIKEADHPIEDVFGEEVKTDDVYYKIGEHIVLEHNLKTYLVEQQNVECFQAQ
;
A
#
# COMPACT_ATOMS: atom_id res chain seq x y z
N MET A 1 2.74 3.61 -14.29
CA MET A 1 1.27 3.70 -14.10
C MET A 1 0.86 5.12 -13.71
N LYS A 2 -0.43 5.42 -13.55
CA LYS A 2 -0.93 6.70 -13.04
C LYS A 2 -1.92 6.47 -11.89
N GLU A 3 -1.80 7.27 -10.84
CA GLU A 3 -2.86 7.40 -9.83
C GLU A 3 -3.77 8.58 -10.21
N VAL A 4 -5.07 8.36 -10.16
CA VAL A 4 -6.08 9.36 -10.47
C VAL A 4 -6.94 9.57 -9.24
N THR A 5 -7.00 10.81 -8.75
CA THR A 5 -7.87 11.21 -7.63
C THR A 5 -8.96 12.15 -8.12
N LEU A 6 -10.21 11.75 -7.95
CA LEU A 6 -11.38 12.58 -8.18
C LEU A 6 -11.82 13.23 -6.86
N VAL A 7 -12.01 14.55 -6.88
CA VAL A 7 -12.58 15.31 -5.76
C VAL A 7 -13.99 15.76 -6.16
N PHE A 8 -14.99 15.37 -5.38
CA PHE A 8 -16.37 15.80 -5.58
C PHE A 8 -16.61 17.14 -4.90
N LYS A 9 -17.60 17.90 -5.38
CA LYS A 9 -18.02 19.18 -4.75
C LYS A 9 -18.48 19.04 -3.29
N SER A 10 -18.85 17.83 -2.87
CA SER A 10 -19.14 17.51 -1.48
C SER A 10 -17.89 17.39 -0.59
N GLY A 11 -16.69 17.43 -1.18
CA GLY A 11 -15.41 17.16 -0.51
C GLY A 11 -15.02 15.68 -0.47
N ALA A 12 -15.92 14.77 -0.88
CA ALA A 12 -15.60 13.35 -0.99
C ALA A 12 -14.51 13.11 -2.04
N LYS A 13 -13.69 12.08 -1.84
CA LYS A 13 -12.59 11.71 -2.73
C LYS A 13 -12.69 10.24 -3.13
N ALA A 14 -12.31 9.94 -4.37
CA ALA A 14 -12.16 8.58 -4.86
C ALA A 14 -10.89 8.49 -5.70
N SER A 15 -10.06 7.49 -5.42
CA SER A 15 -8.77 7.29 -6.09
C SER A 15 -8.68 5.92 -6.73
N PHE A 16 -8.01 5.83 -7.87
CA PHE A 16 -7.81 4.58 -8.61
C PHE A 16 -6.55 4.65 -9.48
N THR A 17 -5.95 3.49 -9.75
CA THR A 17 -4.76 3.37 -10.60
C THR A 17 -5.14 2.93 -12.02
N VAL A 18 -4.43 3.47 -13.01
CA VAL A 18 -4.61 3.17 -14.43
C VAL A 18 -3.26 3.14 -15.16
N GLU A 19 -3.19 2.40 -16.26
CA GLU A 19 -2.02 2.42 -17.13
C GLU A 19 -1.90 3.76 -17.86
N GLN A 20 -3.03 4.30 -18.30
CA GLN A 20 -3.13 5.54 -19.07
C GLN A 20 -4.34 6.33 -18.62
N PHE A 21 -4.23 7.67 -18.62
CA PHE A 21 -5.30 8.59 -18.30
C PHE A 21 -5.27 9.80 -19.21
N LYS A 22 -6.44 10.24 -19.70
CA LYS A 22 -6.57 11.41 -20.57
C LYS A 22 -7.87 12.15 -20.30
N THR A 23 -7.78 13.48 -20.27
CA THR A 23 -8.92 14.41 -20.25
C THR A 23 -9.09 15.08 -21.60
N ILE A 24 -10.33 15.26 -22.05
CA ILE A 24 -10.68 15.98 -23.27
C ILE A 24 -11.57 17.15 -22.88
N THR A 25 -11.22 18.35 -23.33
CA THR A 25 -11.98 19.59 -23.10
C THR A 25 -12.62 20.08 -24.41
N ASN A 26 -13.68 20.88 -24.30
CA ASN A 26 -14.19 21.65 -25.43
C ASN A 26 -13.29 22.88 -25.70
N GLY A 27 -13.56 23.62 -26.78
CA GLY A 27 -12.85 24.86 -27.12
C GLY A 27 -12.98 26.00 -26.10
N PHE A 28 -13.76 25.82 -25.04
CA PHE A 28 -13.96 26.75 -23.92
C PHE A 28 -13.35 26.24 -22.61
N GLY A 29 -12.57 25.15 -22.65
CA GLY A 29 -11.88 24.59 -21.47
C GLY A 29 -12.75 23.73 -20.55
N SER A 30 -14.03 23.51 -20.85
CA SER A 30 -14.88 22.59 -20.07
C SER A 30 -14.54 21.15 -20.39
N LEU A 31 -14.37 20.31 -19.37
CA LEU A 31 -14.15 18.88 -19.51
C LEU A 31 -15.38 18.21 -20.16
N THR A 32 -15.17 17.47 -21.24
CA THR A 32 -16.22 16.75 -21.98
C THR A 32 -16.08 15.24 -21.89
N LYS A 33 -14.85 14.72 -21.73
CA LYS A 33 -14.61 13.27 -21.65
C LYS A 33 -13.36 12.94 -20.83
N ILE A 34 -13.40 11.80 -20.16
CA ILE A 34 -12.25 11.14 -19.54
C ILE A 34 -12.09 9.78 -20.20
N GLU A 35 -10.85 9.41 -20.52
CA GLU A 35 -10.48 8.09 -21.04
C GLU A 35 -9.34 7.52 -20.21
N TYR A 36 -9.40 6.21 -19.93
CA TYR A 36 -8.33 5.50 -19.24
C TYR A 36 -8.26 4.03 -19.64
N LYS A 37 -7.10 3.42 -19.41
CA LYS A 37 -6.81 2.00 -19.70
C LYS A 37 -6.26 1.32 -18.45
N GLY A 38 -6.55 0.03 -18.25
CA GLY A 38 -5.91 -0.79 -17.20
C GLY A 38 -6.71 -0.94 -15.89
N ALA A 39 -7.83 -0.24 -15.70
CA ALA A 39 -8.76 -0.54 -14.61
C ALA A 39 -9.63 -1.74 -15.02
N ALA A 40 -9.39 -2.92 -14.43
CA ALA A 40 -9.99 -4.21 -14.78
C ALA A 40 -11.50 -4.14 -15.15
N ASN A 41 -11.86 -4.66 -16.34
CA ASN A 41 -13.19 -5.02 -16.84
C ASN A 41 -14.37 -4.02 -16.67
N LYS A 42 -14.13 -2.78 -16.23
CA LYS A 42 -15.16 -1.77 -15.99
C LYS A 42 -15.08 -0.68 -17.06
N VAL A 43 -16.05 -0.73 -17.97
CA VAL A 43 -16.28 0.30 -18.99
C VAL A 43 -16.66 1.62 -18.29
N PRO A 44 -16.04 2.76 -18.63
CA PRO A 44 -16.37 4.04 -17.99
C PRO A 44 -17.83 4.41 -18.30
N PHE A 45 -18.63 4.54 -17.24
CA PHE A 45 -19.98 5.12 -17.31
C PHE A 45 -19.87 6.65 -17.38
N HIS A 46 -20.82 7.30 -18.07
CA HIS A 46 -20.91 8.75 -18.20
C HIS A 46 -20.78 9.45 -16.84
N ILE A 47 -19.63 10.05 -16.58
CA ILE A 47 -19.45 10.96 -15.46
C ILE A 47 -20.16 12.25 -15.85
N SER A 48 -21.27 12.56 -15.18
CA SER A 48 -21.75 13.94 -15.14
C SER A 48 -20.72 14.75 -14.36
N VAL A 49 -19.79 15.38 -15.08
CA VAL A 49 -18.68 16.18 -14.51
C VAL A 49 -19.16 17.34 -13.64
N SER A 50 -20.46 17.63 -13.63
CA SER A 50 -21.10 18.68 -12.81
C SER A 50 -20.84 18.57 -11.30
N ASN A 51 -20.58 17.36 -10.80
CA ASN A 51 -20.33 17.10 -9.38
C ASN A 51 -18.85 16.89 -9.02
N ILE A 52 -17.96 16.90 -10.01
CA ILE A 52 -16.51 16.86 -9.80
C ILE A 52 -16.01 18.29 -9.69
N ASP A 53 -15.23 18.53 -8.65
CA ASP A 53 -14.56 19.81 -8.39
C ASP A 53 -13.15 19.81 -8.97
N ALA A 54 -12.40 18.73 -8.76
CA ALA A 54 -11.02 18.59 -9.22
C ALA A 54 -10.67 17.15 -9.62
N ILE A 55 -9.68 17.04 -10.51
CA ILE A 55 -9.05 15.78 -10.90
C ILE A 55 -7.54 15.95 -10.78
N PHE A 56 -6.91 15.11 -9.97
CA PHE A 56 -5.46 15.02 -9.85
C PHE A 56 -4.97 13.77 -10.56
N VAL A 57 -3.87 13.90 -11.30
CA VAL A 57 -3.25 12.81 -12.05
C VAL A 57 -1.77 12.84 -11.73
N GLU A 58 -1.29 11.77 -11.13
CA GLU A 58 0.10 11.62 -10.70
C GLU A 58 0.71 10.42 -11.42
N ASP A 59 1.94 10.59 -11.90
CA ASP A 59 2.72 9.47 -12.44
C ASP A 59 3.25 8.66 -11.26
N ILE A 60 3.00 7.35 -11.28
CA ILE A 60 3.53 6.41 -10.29
C ILE A 60 4.48 5.45 -11.00
N ASP A 61 5.70 5.38 -10.49
CA ASP A 61 6.68 4.39 -10.93
C ASP A 61 6.16 3.00 -10.55
N GLU A 62 6.10 2.09 -11.51
CA GLU A 62 5.62 0.70 -11.27
C GLU A 62 6.43 -0.01 -10.18
N ASN A 63 7.66 0.42 -9.96
CA ASN A 63 8.54 -0.07 -8.89
C ASN A 63 8.26 0.53 -7.50
N GLU A 64 7.51 1.62 -7.37
CA GLU A 64 7.16 2.19 -6.05
C GLU A 64 5.89 1.58 -5.45
N SER A 65 5.04 0.96 -6.27
CA SER A 65 3.84 0.24 -5.84
C SER A 65 4.13 -1.05 -5.04
N ILE A 66 5.40 -1.47 -4.96
CA ILE A 66 5.87 -2.60 -4.15
C ILE A 66 7.03 -2.13 -3.27
N LYS A 67 6.88 -1.01 -2.56
CA LYS A 67 7.68 -0.85 -1.34
C LYS A 67 7.04 -1.80 -0.32
N GLU A 68 7.70 -2.92 -0.03
CA GLU A 68 7.47 -3.60 1.26
C GLU A 68 7.49 -2.49 2.31
N ALA A 69 6.50 -2.47 3.21
CA ALA A 69 6.50 -1.50 4.29
C ALA A 69 7.81 -1.72 5.06
N ASP A 70 8.69 -0.72 5.06
CA ASP A 70 9.86 -0.69 5.92
C ASP A 70 9.33 -0.78 7.36
N HIS A 71 9.53 -1.96 7.97
CA HIS A 71 9.01 -2.24 9.29
C HIS A 71 10.08 -1.80 10.29
N PRO A 72 9.84 -0.76 11.11
CA PRO A 72 10.89 -0.12 11.92
C PRO A 72 11.40 -0.99 13.09
N ILE A 73 10.88 -2.20 13.23
CA ILE A 73 11.18 -3.11 14.35
C ILE A 73 11.86 -4.32 13.75
N GLU A 74 13.15 -4.46 14.05
CA GLU A 74 13.92 -5.67 13.78
C GLU A 74 13.96 -6.55 15.03
N ASP A 75 14.04 -7.86 14.83
CA ASP A 75 14.36 -8.80 15.88
C ASP A 75 15.85 -8.75 16.25
N VAL A 76 16.23 -9.46 17.31
CA VAL A 76 17.62 -9.48 17.81
C VAL A 76 18.64 -10.05 16.81
N PHE A 77 18.17 -10.68 15.72
CA PHE A 77 19.00 -11.21 14.65
C PHE A 77 18.99 -10.31 13.40
N GLY A 78 18.33 -9.15 13.45
CA GLY A 78 18.27 -8.16 12.37
C GLY A 78 17.20 -8.47 11.32
N GLU A 79 16.22 -9.31 11.63
CA GLU A 79 15.09 -9.61 10.75
C GLU A 79 13.91 -8.67 11.05
N GLU A 80 13.41 -7.97 10.03
CA GLU A 80 12.27 -7.06 10.18
C GLU A 80 10.98 -7.81 10.55
N VAL A 81 10.25 -7.29 11.55
CA VAL A 81 8.95 -7.80 11.97
C VAL A 81 7.84 -7.29 11.04
N LYS A 82 7.25 -8.19 10.27
CA LYS A 82 6.16 -7.87 9.33
C LYS A 82 4.80 -7.81 10.03
N THR A 83 3.81 -7.24 9.34
CA THR A 83 2.44 -7.02 9.88
C THR A 83 1.78 -8.27 10.46
N ASP A 84 2.03 -9.44 9.89
CA ASP A 84 1.42 -10.72 10.28
C ASP A 84 2.35 -11.62 11.10
N ASP A 85 3.54 -11.13 11.48
CA ASP A 85 4.51 -11.92 12.23
C ASP A 85 4.14 -12.01 13.72
N VAL A 86 4.36 -13.20 14.29
CA VAL A 86 4.30 -13.41 15.73
C VAL A 86 5.69 -13.21 16.32
N TYR A 87 5.80 -12.31 17.31
CA TYR A 87 7.05 -12.02 17.99
C TYR A 87 6.84 -11.86 19.50
N TYR A 88 7.94 -12.00 20.24
CA TYR A 88 7.99 -11.92 21.70
C TYR A 88 8.96 -10.83 22.12
N LYS A 89 8.58 -10.01 23.11
CA LYS A 89 9.46 -9.04 23.75
C LYS A 89 10.00 -9.61 25.07
N ILE A 90 11.29 -9.89 25.12
CA ILE A 90 11.98 -10.46 26.30
C ILE A 90 13.00 -9.44 26.79
N GLY A 91 12.62 -8.66 27.82
CA GLY A 91 13.40 -7.50 28.24
C GLY A 91 13.39 -6.41 27.16
N GLU A 92 14.57 -6.05 26.66
CA GLU A 92 14.74 -5.10 25.55
C GLU A 92 14.81 -5.77 24.18
N HIS A 93 14.92 -7.11 24.12
CA HIS A 93 15.02 -7.84 22.86
C HIS A 93 13.65 -8.15 22.27
N ILE A 94 13.53 -7.96 20.96
CA ILE A 94 12.43 -8.46 20.13
C ILE A 94 12.90 -9.76 19.48
N VAL A 95 12.07 -10.79 19.49
CA VAL A 95 12.43 -12.12 18.96
C VAL A 95 11.24 -12.68 18.18
N LEU A 96 11.44 -12.94 16.89
CA LEU A 96 10.43 -13.61 16.06
C LEU A 96 10.20 -15.05 16.54
N GLU A 97 8.98 -15.57 16.33
CA GLU A 97 8.61 -16.90 16.82
C GLU A 97 9.56 -18.01 16.36
N HIS A 98 9.99 -17.99 15.09
CA HIS A 98 10.94 -18.98 14.56
C HIS A 98 12.35 -18.85 15.17
N ASN A 99 12.72 -17.67 15.64
CA ASN A 99 13.99 -17.38 16.29
C ASN A 99 13.97 -17.58 17.81
N LEU A 100 12.78 -17.78 18.42
CA LEU A 100 12.61 -17.87 19.87
C LEU A 100 13.45 -18.99 20.49
N LYS A 101 13.46 -20.19 19.88
CA LYS A 101 14.23 -21.32 20.42
C LYS A 101 15.73 -21.03 20.43
N THR A 102 16.26 -20.47 19.35
CA THR A 102 17.68 -20.09 19.23
C THR A 102 18.04 -19.04 20.26
N TYR A 103 17.22 -17.99 20.39
CA TYR A 103 17.41 -16.95 21.42
C TYR A 103 17.46 -17.52 22.84
N LEU A 104 16.52 -18.41 23.18
CA LEU A 104 16.43 -19.00 24.52
C LEU A 104 17.66 -19.85 24.84
N VAL A 105 18.15 -20.64 23.89
CA VAL A 105 19.34 -21.49 24.10
C VAL A 105 20.61 -20.66 24.13
N GLU A 106 20.84 -19.80 23.13
CA GLU A 106 22.13 -19.13 22.93
C GLU A 106 22.32 -17.90 23.82
N GLN A 107 21.27 -17.10 24.03
CA GLN A 107 21.38 -15.85 24.77
C GLN A 107 20.91 -15.97 26.22
N GLN A 108 19.93 -16.84 26.50
CA GLN A 108 19.38 -17.03 27.84
C GLN A 108 19.88 -18.32 28.52
N ASN A 109 20.66 -19.16 27.84
CA ASN A 109 21.16 -20.45 28.33
C ASN A 109 20.04 -21.36 28.88
N VAL A 110 18.86 -21.31 28.26
CA VAL A 110 17.70 -22.13 28.63
C VAL A 110 17.73 -23.44 27.85
N GLU A 111 17.71 -24.55 28.58
CA GLU A 111 17.54 -25.88 27.97
C GLU A 111 16.11 -26.05 27.45
N CYS A 112 15.96 -26.19 26.13
CA CYS A 112 14.68 -26.40 25.48
C CYS A 112 14.46 -27.89 25.18
N PHE A 113 13.39 -28.47 25.73
CA PHE A 113 13.00 -29.86 25.47
C PHE A 113 11.74 -29.92 24.62
N GLN A 114 11.67 -30.88 23.71
CA GLN A 114 10.44 -31.18 22.98
C GLN A 114 9.63 -32.20 23.79
N ALA A 115 8.40 -31.86 24.18
CA ALA A 115 7.50 -32.80 24.80
C ALA A 115 7.12 -33.91 23.80
N GLN A 116 7.08 -35.16 24.28
CA GLN A 116 6.61 -36.33 23.52
C GLN A 116 5.10 -36.53 23.70
#